data_AF-A0A376RR31-F1
#
_entry.id   AF-A0A376RR31-F1
#
_cell.length_a   1.000
_cell.length_b   1.000
_cell.length_c   1.000
_cell.angle_alpha   90.00
_cell.angle_beta   90.00
_cell.angle_gamma   90.00
#
_symmetry.space_group_name_H-M   'P 1'
#
loop_
_entity.id
_entity.type
_entity.pdbx_description
1 polymer ?
#
loop_
_entity_poly.entity_id
_entity_poly.type
_entity_poly.pdbx_seq_one_letter_code
_entity_poly.pdbx_strand_id
1 'polypeptide(L)'
;MQSWMFLSSFELFREWLINNKAFITMAHLGARAFGQISGEIVQTTAWVMFNSNINYVPTFFRLVDGDETKKIQNLNLRINNYSTIRQLDFKEIPGSPIAYWLDDNTRACFNTKKTLEPVQN
;
A
#
# COMPACT_ATOMS: atom_id res chain seq x y z
N MET A 1 -4.73 4.03 -10.97
CA MET A 1 -4.40 5.15 -10.04
C MET A 1 -4.04 4.57 -8.69
N GLN A 2 -2.97 5.04 -8.04
CA GLN A 2 -2.57 4.58 -6.69
C GLN A 2 -2.96 5.53 -5.55
N SER A 3 -3.35 6.77 -5.85
CA SER A 3 -3.56 7.81 -4.82
C SER A 3 -4.66 7.49 -3.81
N TRP A 4 -5.63 6.65 -4.18
CA TRP A 4 -6.69 6.19 -3.27
C TRP A 4 -6.13 5.43 -2.05
N MET A 5 -4.90 4.90 -2.14
CA MET A 5 -4.22 4.24 -1.04
C MET A 5 -3.89 5.19 0.12
N PHE A 6 -3.79 6.51 -0.14
CA PHE A 6 -3.23 7.48 0.82
C PHE A 6 -4.04 8.77 1.00
N LEU A 7 -4.61 9.32 -0.07
CA LEU A 7 -5.27 10.63 0.00
C LEU A 7 -6.53 10.59 0.88
N SER A 8 -6.73 11.61 1.70
CA SER A 8 -7.88 11.74 2.62
C SER A 8 -9.22 11.73 1.88
N SER A 9 -9.27 12.23 0.64
CA SER A 9 -10.48 12.17 -0.20
C SER A 9 -10.98 10.74 -0.50
N PHE A 10 -10.15 9.72 -0.28
CA PHE A 10 -10.50 8.30 -0.44
C PHE A 10 -10.58 7.53 0.88
N GLU A 11 -10.59 8.21 2.02
CA GLU A 11 -10.65 7.58 3.35
C GLU A 11 -11.87 6.66 3.50
N LEU A 12 -13.08 7.18 3.21
CA LEU A 12 -14.31 6.38 3.26
C LEU A 12 -14.27 5.16 2.34
N PHE A 13 -13.59 5.27 1.20
CA PHE A 13 -13.42 4.14 0.29
C PHE A 13 -12.50 3.06 0.88
N ARG A 14 -11.37 3.46 1.49
CA ARG A 14 -10.47 2.52 2.17
C ARG A 14 -11.15 1.84 3.35
N GLU A 15 -11.87 2.59 4.17
CA GLU A 15 -12.66 2.03 5.27
C GLU A 15 -13.68 1.02 4.77
N TRP A 16 -14.42 1.34 3.70
CA TRP A 16 -15.36 0.43 3.10
C TRP A 16 -14.67 -0.86 2.61
N LEU A 17 -13.54 -0.75 1.92
CA LEU A 17 -12.78 -1.92 1.47
C LEU A 17 -12.35 -2.82 2.64
N ILE A 18 -11.71 -2.23 3.65
CA ILE A 18 -11.17 -2.95 4.82
C ILE A 18 -12.28 -3.64 5.61
N ASN A 19 -13.48 -3.06 5.64
CA ASN A 19 -14.62 -3.59 6.41
C ASN A 19 -15.47 -4.62 5.64
N ASN A 20 -15.38 -4.67 4.31
CA ASN A 20 -16.32 -5.45 3.48
C ASN A 20 -15.65 -6.46 2.54
N LYS A 21 -14.34 -6.33 2.33
CA LYS A 21 -13.53 -7.16 1.42
C LYS A 21 -12.29 -7.66 2.15
N ALA A 22 -11.56 -8.59 1.57
CA ALA A 22 -10.25 -9.00 2.05
C ALA A 22 -9.24 -8.94 0.91
N PHE A 23 -8.18 -8.14 1.06
CA PHE A 23 -7.04 -8.14 0.15
C PHE A 23 -6.43 -9.53 0.09
N ILE A 24 -6.15 -10.00 -1.13
CA ILE A 24 -5.38 -11.22 -1.37
C ILE A 24 -3.96 -10.81 -1.75
N THR A 25 -3.84 -9.94 -2.76
CA THR A 25 -2.56 -9.46 -3.25
C THR A 25 -2.68 -8.09 -3.89
N MET A 26 -1.57 -7.36 -3.96
CA MET A 26 -1.47 -6.09 -4.70
C MET A 26 -0.07 -5.90 -5.28
N ALA A 27 -0.01 -5.48 -6.54
CA ALA A 27 1.18 -4.93 -7.18
C ALA A 27 1.10 -3.39 -7.17
N HIS A 28 1.86 -2.76 -6.29
CA HIS A 28 1.99 -1.31 -6.20
C HIS A 28 3.06 -0.85 -7.19
N LEU A 29 2.64 -0.48 -8.39
CA LEU A 29 3.50 -0.26 -9.54
C LEU A 29 4.12 1.14 -9.58
N GLY A 30 3.51 2.15 -8.96
CA GLY A 30 4.08 3.50 -9.00
C GLY A 30 4.00 4.14 -10.39
N ALA A 31 4.90 5.10 -10.60
CA ALA A 31 5.14 5.69 -11.91
C ALA A 31 5.85 4.72 -12.86
N ARG A 32 5.90 5.06 -14.16
CA ARG A 32 6.65 4.30 -15.19
C ARG A 32 6.27 2.82 -15.27
N ALA A 33 5.01 2.51 -14.96
CA ALA A 33 4.47 1.15 -15.06
C ALA A 33 4.24 0.72 -16.52
N PHE A 34 4.04 1.68 -17.42
CA PHE A 34 3.82 1.46 -18.85
C PHE A 34 4.91 2.19 -19.62
N GLY A 35 5.81 1.48 -20.30
CA GLY A 35 6.95 2.05 -21.02
C GLY A 35 6.54 2.95 -22.19
N GLN A 36 5.31 2.81 -22.68
CA GLN A 36 4.73 3.66 -23.72
C GLN A 36 4.33 5.07 -23.23
N ILE A 37 4.22 5.27 -21.91
CA ILE A 37 3.88 6.56 -21.30
C ILE A 37 5.16 7.19 -20.78
N SER A 38 5.53 8.36 -21.31
CA SER A 38 6.73 9.06 -20.89
C SER A 38 6.57 9.71 -19.51
N GLY A 39 7.66 9.76 -18.75
CA GLY A 39 7.70 10.42 -17.44
C GLY A 39 6.84 9.74 -16.36
N GLU A 40 6.40 10.52 -15.38
CA GLU A 40 5.63 10.06 -14.21
C GLU A 40 4.15 10.49 -14.30
N ILE A 41 3.61 10.53 -15.51
CA ILE A 41 2.25 11.01 -15.78
C ILE A 41 1.21 10.12 -15.11
N VAL A 42 1.43 8.80 -15.12
CA VAL A 42 0.51 7.81 -14.56
C VAL A 42 1.17 7.08 -13.41
N GLN A 43 0.48 7.04 -12.27
CA GLN A 43 0.83 6.22 -11.14
C GLN A 43 -0.26 5.18 -10.88
N THR A 44 0.11 3.90 -10.81
CA THR A 44 -0.87 2.82 -10.77
C THR A 44 -0.57 1.70 -9.79
N THR A 45 -1.62 0.95 -9.47
CA THR A 45 -1.59 -0.22 -8.63
C THR A 45 -2.65 -1.19 -9.16
N ALA A 46 -2.41 -2.49 -9.01
CA ALA A 46 -3.36 -3.55 -9.35
C ALA A 46 -3.51 -4.47 -8.14
N TRP A 47 -4.72 -4.93 -7.84
CA TRP A 47 -4.97 -5.75 -6.65
C TRP A 47 -6.09 -6.76 -6.86
N VAL A 48 -6.11 -7.78 -6.02
CA VAL A 48 -7.13 -8.83 -5.98
C VAL A 48 -7.69 -8.91 -4.56
N MET A 49 -9.00 -9.12 -4.45
CA MET A 49 -9.70 -9.25 -3.17
C MET A 49 -10.70 -10.39 -3.19
N PHE A 50 -10.95 -10.97 -2.02
CA PHE A 50 -12.17 -11.73 -1.79
C PHE A 50 -13.37 -10.78 -1.64
N ASN A 51 -14.50 -11.22 -2.18
CA ASN A 51 -15.79 -10.58 -1.97
C ASN A 51 -16.42 -10.99 -0.61
N SER A 52 -15.61 -10.99 0.44
CA SER A 52 -16.00 -11.31 1.81
C SER A 52 -15.06 -10.61 2.78
N ASN A 53 -15.55 -10.32 3.98
CA ASN A 53 -14.72 -9.80 5.06
C ASN A 53 -14.17 -10.98 5.88
N ILE A 54 -12.98 -11.44 5.50
CA ILE A 54 -12.23 -12.44 6.25
C ILE A 54 -10.94 -11.81 6.79
N ASN A 55 -10.53 -12.22 7.99
CA ASN A 55 -9.23 -11.81 8.52
C ASN A 55 -8.14 -12.55 7.74
N TYR A 56 -7.39 -11.82 6.91
CA TYR A 56 -6.39 -12.37 6.00
C TYR A 56 -5.07 -11.59 6.08
N VAL A 57 -3.98 -12.28 5.78
CA VAL A 57 -2.64 -11.70 5.65
C VAL A 57 -2.31 -11.60 4.15
N PRO A 58 -2.60 -10.46 3.50
CA PRO A 58 -2.32 -10.25 2.09
C PRO A 58 -0.82 -10.24 1.76
N THR A 59 -0.52 -10.46 0.48
CA THR A 59 0.83 -10.28 -0.08
C THR A 59 0.89 -9.02 -0.94
N PHE A 60 1.82 -8.10 -0.66
CA PHE A 60 2.03 -6.89 -1.43
C PHE A 60 3.40 -6.91 -2.11
N PHE A 61 3.46 -6.47 -3.37
CA PHE A 61 4.70 -6.24 -4.09
C PHE A 61 4.91 -4.74 -4.28
N ARG A 62 5.97 -4.19 -3.67
CA ARG A 62 6.35 -2.79 -3.84
C ARG A 62 7.28 -2.64 -5.06
N LEU A 63 6.67 -2.28 -6.19
CA LEU A 63 7.33 -2.18 -7.50
C LEU A 63 7.43 -0.73 -7.98
N VAL A 64 7.52 0.24 -7.08
CA VAL A 64 7.48 1.67 -7.47
C VAL A 64 8.77 2.17 -8.10
N ASP A 65 9.88 1.45 -7.92
CA ASP A 65 11.20 1.83 -8.42
C ASP A 65 11.52 1.16 -9.78
N GLY A 66 12.15 1.90 -10.69
CA GLY A 66 12.54 1.40 -12.01
C GLY A 66 11.52 1.63 -13.12
N ASP A 67 11.86 1.12 -14.30
CA ASP A 67 11.00 1.08 -15.49
C ASP A 67 10.18 -0.22 -15.56
N GLU A 68 9.36 -0.36 -16.61
CA GLU A 68 8.50 -1.52 -16.85
C GLU A 68 9.28 -2.85 -16.78
N THR A 69 10.43 -2.93 -17.45
CA THR A 69 11.28 -4.13 -17.49
C THR A 69 11.74 -4.52 -16.08
N LYS A 70 12.26 -3.56 -15.30
CA LYS A 70 12.70 -3.80 -13.93
C LYS A 70 11.54 -4.22 -13.03
N LYS A 71 10.36 -3.64 -13.20
CA LYS A 71 9.14 -4.01 -12.44
C LYS A 71 8.73 -5.45 -12.72
N ILE A 72 8.74 -5.88 -13.99
CA ILE A 72 8.45 -7.27 -14.38
C ILE A 72 9.45 -8.24 -13.76
N GLN A 73 10.75 -7.92 -13.86
CA GLN A 73 11.81 -8.75 -13.27
C GLN A 73 11.65 -8.85 -11.75
N ASN A 74 11.44 -7.73 -11.06
CA ASN A 74 11.26 -7.72 -9.61
C ASN A 74 10.01 -8.50 -9.17
N LEU A 75 8.92 -8.43 -9.93
CA LEU A 75 7.71 -9.22 -9.64
C LEU A 75 7.99 -10.72 -9.78
N ASN A 76 8.64 -11.14 -10.88
CA ASN A 76 8.99 -12.54 -11.12
C ASN A 76 9.96 -13.09 -10.07
N LEU A 77 10.94 -12.27 -9.65
CA LEU A 77 11.90 -12.61 -8.60
C LEU A 77 11.34 -12.41 -7.18
N ARG A 78 10.11 -11.92 -7.05
CA ARG A 78 9.43 -11.61 -5.77
C ARG A 78 10.22 -10.66 -4.86
N ILE A 79 10.96 -9.72 -5.46
CA ILE A 79 11.68 -8.68 -4.75
C ILE A 79 10.67 -7.69 -4.13
N ASN A 80 10.98 -7.18 -2.93
CA ASN A 80 10.11 -6.26 -2.16
C ASN A 80 8.69 -6.83 -1.93
N ASN A 81 8.62 -8.11 -1.58
CA ASN A 81 7.41 -8.80 -1.15
C ASN A 81 7.17 -8.56 0.35
N TYR A 82 5.98 -8.07 0.69
CA TYR A 82 5.52 -7.86 2.06
C TYR A 82 4.30 -8.73 2.33
N SER A 83 4.39 -9.63 3.32
CA SER A 83 3.33 -10.61 3.62
C SER A 83 3.15 -10.83 5.12
N THR A 84 3.37 -9.79 5.93
CA THR A 84 3.33 -9.87 7.40
C THR A 84 2.18 -9.09 8.02
N ILE A 85 1.70 -8.04 7.35
CA ILE A 85 0.63 -7.18 7.86
C ILE A 85 -0.74 -7.85 7.72
N ARG A 86 -1.55 -7.85 8.78
CA ARG A 86 -2.96 -8.26 8.69
C ARG A 86 -3.76 -7.07 8.16
N GLN A 87 -4.80 -7.34 7.38
CA GLN A 87 -5.62 -6.26 6.82
C GLN A 87 -6.19 -5.31 7.89
N LEU A 88 -6.58 -5.84 9.05
CA LEU A 88 -7.14 -5.02 10.13
C LEU A 88 -6.11 -4.05 10.73
N ASP A 89 -4.82 -4.34 10.61
CA ASP A 89 -3.74 -3.49 11.13
C ASP A 89 -3.65 -2.15 10.38
N PHE A 90 -4.22 -2.03 9.18
CA PHE A 90 -4.33 -0.73 8.49
C PHE A 90 -5.14 0.29 9.28
N LYS A 91 -6.04 -0.15 10.17
CA LYS A 91 -6.84 0.74 11.04
C LYS A 91 -6.04 1.37 12.18
N GLU A 92 -4.82 0.90 12.45
CA GLU A 92 -3.95 1.46 13.49
C GLU A 92 -3.47 2.89 13.12
N ILE A 93 -3.48 3.22 11.83
CA ILE A 93 -3.10 4.55 11.35
C ILE A 93 -4.38 5.36 11.05
N PRO A 94 -4.52 6.59 11.58
CA PRO A 94 -5.63 7.48 11.24
C PRO A 94 -5.82 7.63 9.73
N GLY A 95 -7.07 7.54 9.27
CA GLY A 95 -7.42 7.55 7.84
C GLY A 95 -7.15 6.25 7.09
N SER A 96 -6.72 5.20 7.78
CA SER A 96 -6.51 3.83 7.28
C SER A 96 -5.76 3.73 5.93
N PRO A 97 -4.59 4.38 5.76
CA PRO A 97 -3.81 4.25 4.52
C PRO A 97 -3.35 2.81 4.29
N ILE A 98 -3.26 2.39 3.02
CA ILE A 98 -2.76 1.06 2.65
C ILE A 98 -1.22 1.07 2.62
N ALA A 99 -0.62 1.34 3.79
CA ALA A 99 0.82 1.53 3.99
C ALA A 99 1.50 0.23 4.48
N TYR A 100 1.39 -0.82 3.66
CA TYR A 100 1.79 -2.20 4.01
C TYR A 100 3.28 -2.40 4.30
N TRP A 101 4.13 -1.43 3.95
CA TRP A 101 5.58 -1.51 4.15
C TRP A 101 6.03 -0.97 5.51
N LEU A 102 5.12 -0.36 6.28
CA LEU A 102 5.43 0.14 7.62
C LEU A 102 5.50 -1.03 8.60
N ASP A 103 6.55 -1.05 9.42
CA ASP A 103 6.72 -2.02 10.49
C ASP A 103 5.80 -1.72 11.69
N ASP A 104 5.69 -2.70 12.59
CA ASP A 104 4.79 -2.64 13.74
C ASP A 104 5.13 -1.47 14.68
N ASN A 105 6.41 -1.16 14.84
CA ASN A 105 6.87 -0.03 15.65
C ASN A 105 6.39 1.30 15.08
N THR A 106 6.54 1.48 13.77
CA THR A 106 6.12 2.71 13.08
C THR A 106 4.61 2.88 13.14
N ARG A 107 3.83 1.79 12.99
CA ARG A 107 2.36 1.86 13.14
C ARG A 107 1.95 2.15 14.58
N ALA A 108 2.60 1.53 15.56
CA ALA A 108 2.32 1.75 16.97
C ALA A 108 2.52 3.21 17.41
N CYS A 109 3.44 3.95 16.80
CA CYS A 109 3.64 5.37 17.06
C CYS A 109 2.36 6.21 16.86
N PHE A 110 1.48 5.83 15.94
CA PHE A 110 0.21 6.55 15.70
C PHE A 110 -0.83 6.35 16.81
N ASN A 111 -0.70 5.28 17.60
CA ASN A 111 -1.54 5.04 18.78
C ASN A 111 -1.01 5.76 20.02
N THR A 112 0.26 6.18 20.01
CA THR A 112 0.85 6.95 21.10
C THR A 112 0.63 8.44 20.87
N LYS A 113 0.11 9.17 21.87
CA LYS A 113 -0.05 10.64 21.81
C LYS A 113 1.29 11.42 21.79
N LYS A 114 2.41 10.77 21.49
CA LYS A 114 3.69 11.44 21.36
C LYS A 114 3.74 12.13 20.00
N THR A 115 3.54 13.44 20.01
CA THR A 115 3.83 14.31 18.88
C THR A 115 5.29 14.12 18.45
N LEU A 116 5.51 13.98 17.14
CA LEU A 116 6.85 14.08 16.58
C LEU A 116 7.34 15.49 16.84
N GLU A 117 8.43 15.63 17.59
CA GLU A 117 9.07 16.93 17.73
C GLU A 117 9.65 17.35 16.37
N PRO A 118 9.55 18.63 16.00
CA PRO A 118 10.18 19.13 14.79
C PRO A 118 11.68 18.84 14.84
N VAL A 119 12.23 18.31 13.76
CA VAL A 119 13.68 18.18 13.61
C VAL A 119 14.26 19.61 13.66
N GLN A 120 14.99 19.92 14.73
CA GLN A 120 15.76 21.17 14.81
C GLN A 120 16.90 21.07 13.80
N ASN A 121 16.88 21.96 12.80
CA ASN A 121 18.01 22.21 11.90
C ASN A 121 19.08 23.05 12.61
#